data_AF-A0A932KL18-F1
#
_entry.id   AF-A0A932KL18-F1
#
_cell.length_a   1.000
_cell.length_b   1.000
_cell.length_c   1.000
_cell.angle_alpha   90.00
_cell.angle_beta   90.00
_cell.angle_gamma   90.00
#
_symmetry.space_group_name_H-M   'P 1'
#
loop_
_entity.id
_entity.type
_entity.pdbx_description
1 polymer ?
#
loop_
_entity_poly.entity_id
_entity_poly.type
_entity_poly.pdbx_seq_one_letter_code
_entity_poly.pdbx_strand_id
1 'polypeptide(L)'
;MYRAIVFLLALFSAAVVLNGCAGLPHVSAPEEGRGGPARPCEEFFSSVDQAVMNAGAADAQAARIPGFPYLRADRFLSSFRTEAASNAVFTAWVERMQTLAETGYRVELNNLGEAERVRLLRFIPAGINSNDLNAAIRECGGMLRGSDMNDPQRREALRTIVRAPPEYRSWQRVAGLYPLTAMAFAWGIDRWHEDVRQVFARDVAALPVDGQLIRYAPAVASPPLSAHEVAAILERARRNPLRIPEPSAAELQHLFENFAPIFEVDTLSEDDRLGAPMWANGENPVVDTARPTLYTLSSYTRYADEILLQLNYVVWFPARPQSGAFDLLGGHMDGITWRVTLTPDGRPWMYDIIHNCGCYHLFIPALRAVPRGQPETLEETAFVPQLAPELQPGAHLTLRIAHTTHYLQRVLGSPTVTRHTLGYRWAGYDDLRSLPTLYGGRRSLFLSDGIVPGSERGERYFFWPMGIPQPGAMRQWGHHATAFVGRRHFDDPDILERYFELVPQPAMEAH
;
A
#
# COMPACT_ATOMS: atom_id res chain seq x y z
N MET A 1 14.73 36.32 43.56
CA MET A 1 14.19 34.95 43.38
C MET A 1 13.49 34.72 42.04
N TYR A 2 12.65 35.63 41.54
CA TYR A 2 11.89 35.42 40.28
C TYR A 2 12.76 35.30 39.01
N ARG A 3 13.87 36.04 38.92
CA ARG A 3 14.79 35.98 37.76
C ARG A 3 15.64 34.70 37.69
N ALA A 4 15.88 34.04 38.83
CA ALA A 4 16.66 32.80 38.89
C ALA A 4 15.84 31.58 38.42
N ILE A 5 14.53 31.57 38.70
CA ILE A 5 13.61 30.49 38.31
C ILE A 5 13.36 30.51 36.79
N VAL A 6 13.24 31.69 36.18
CA VAL A 6 13.09 31.84 34.72
C VAL A 6 14.36 31.41 33.98
N PHE A 7 15.54 31.68 34.53
CA PHE A 7 16.80 31.22 33.93
C PHE A 7 17.00 29.71 34.05
N LEU A 8 16.59 29.10 35.18
CA LEU A 8 16.61 27.65 35.37
C LEU A 8 15.60 26.92 34.46
N LEU A 9 14.41 27.47 34.23
CA LEU A 9 13.43 26.93 33.28
C LEU A 9 13.88 27.06 31.82
N ALA A 10 14.58 28.14 31.47
CA ALA A 10 15.17 28.32 30.14
C ALA A 10 16.34 27.35 29.89
N LEU A 11 17.18 27.11 30.91
CA LEU A 11 18.27 26.12 30.84
C LEU A 11 17.75 24.67 30.83
N PHE A 12 16.67 24.36 31.54
CA PHE A 12 16.04 23.03 31.50
C PHE A 12 15.35 22.78 30.15
N SER A 13 14.70 23.81 29.59
CA SER A 13 14.11 23.74 28.23
C SER A 13 15.19 23.61 27.15
N ALA A 14 16.33 24.31 27.27
CA ALA A 14 17.44 24.17 26.34
C ALA A 14 18.17 22.82 26.47
N ALA A 15 18.27 22.25 27.67
CA ALA A 15 18.87 20.93 27.89
C ALA A 15 18.01 19.76 27.36
N VAL A 16 16.67 19.91 27.36
CA VAL A 16 15.75 18.93 26.75
C VAL A 16 15.76 19.04 25.21
N VAL A 17 15.96 20.23 24.65
CA VAL A 17 16.08 20.41 23.19
C VAL A 17 17.44 19.95 22.64
N LEU A 18 18.53 20.02 23.41
CA LEU A 18 19.86 19.60 22.97
C LEU A 18 20.16 18.10 23.19
N ASN A 19 19.43 17.39 24.07
CA ASN A 19 19.54 15.93 24.22
C ASN A 19 18.40 15.14 23.54
N GLY A 20 17.40 15.81 22.96
CA GLY A 20 16.30 15.18 22.22
C GLY A 20 16.65 14.70 20.81
N CYS A 21 17.86 14.99 20.30
CA CYS A 21 18.34 14.59 18.97
C CYS A 21 19.24 13.34 18.98
N ALA A 22 19.43 12.68 20.12
CA ALA A 22 20.14 11.41 20.22
C ALA A 22 19.16 10.31 20.61
N GLY A 23 18.52 9.66 19.63
CA GLY A 23 17.44 8.73 19.97
C GLY A 23 16.79 7.92 18.85
N LEU A 24 17.54 7.49 17.84
CA LEU A 24 17.34 6.15 17.27
C LEU A 24 18.74 5.57 17.09
N PRO A 25 19.05 4.37 17.63
CA PRO A 25 20.24 3.68 17.19
C PRO A 25 20.07 3.42 15.71
N HIS A 26 20.83 4.14 14.88
CA HIS A 26 21.06 3.72 13.52
C HIS A 26 21.86 2.43 13.66
N VAL A 27 21.16 1.29 13.67
CA VAL A 27 21.82 -0.01 13.55
C VAL A 27 22.27 -0.06 12.10
N SER A 28 23.42 0.53 11.83
CA SER A 28 24.14 0.34 10.60
C SER A 28 24.66 -1.10 10.63
N ALA A 29 24.50 -1.84 9.53
CA ALA A 29 25.33 -3.02 9.33
C ALA A 29 26.80 -2.58 9.45
N PRO A 30 27.72 -3.45 9.90
CA PRO A 30 29.13 -3.11 9.90
C PRO A 30 29.55 -2.58 8.52
N GLU A 31 29.97 -1.31 8.44
CA GLU A 31 30.52 -0.68 7.23
C GLU A 31 31.98 -1.13 6.97
N GLU A 32 32.34 -2.34 7.38
CA GLU A 32 33.57 -2.95 6.91
C GLU A 32 33.32 -3.34 5.44
N GLY A 33 33.74 -2.46 4.52
CA GLY A 33 33.65 -2.69 3.09
C GLY A 33 34.16 -4.09 2.78
N ARG A 34 33.34 -4.89 2.07
CA ARG A 34 33.63 -6.31 1.87
C ARG A 34 35.02 -6.45 1.25
N GLY A 35 35.87 -7.25 1.88
CA GLY A 35 37.06 -7.79 1.22
C GLY A 35 36.66 -8.86 0.20
N GLY A 36 37.39 -8.97 -0.90
CA GLY A 36 37.27 -10.11 -1.83
C GLY A 36 36.30 -9.90 -3.02
N PRO A 37 35.87 -11.00 -3.67
CA PRO A 37 35.22 -10.97 -5.00
C PRO A 37 33.81 -10.34 -5.01
N ALA A 38 33.21 -10.05 -3.85
CA ALA A 38 31.90 -9.42 -3.72
C ALA A 38 31.94 -7.88 -3.89
N ARG A 39 33.10 -7.24 -3.64
CA ARG A 39 33.26 -5.79 -3.65
C ARG A 39 32.85 -5.10 -4.97
N PRO A 40 33.23 -5.61 -6.16
CA PRO A 40 32.82 -4.99 -7.42
C PRO A 40 31.30 -4.93 -7.60
N CYS A 41 30.57 -5.93 -7.09
CA CYS A 41 29.11 -5.92 -7.15
C CYS A 41 28.50 -4.87 -6.22
N GLU A 42 29.09 -4.62 -5.04
CA GLU A 42 28.65 -3.52 -4.17
C GLU A 42 28.87 -2.15 -4.82
N GLU A 43 30.02 -1.95 -5.45
CA GLU A 43 30.35 -0.72 -6.18
C GLU A 43 29.40 -0.51 -7.38
N PHE A 44 29.01 -1.59 -8.06
CA PHE A 44 27.99 -1.56 -9.11
C PHE A 44 26.61 -1.12 -8.57
N PHE A 45 26.12 -1.73 -7.49
CA PHE A 45 24.88 -1.32 -6.85
C PHE A 45 24.91 0.15 -6.40
N SER A 46 26.02 0.59 -5.79
CA SER A 46 26.20 2.00 -5.42
C SER A 46 26.14 2.94 -6.62
N SER A 47 26.68 2.53 -7.77
CA SER A 47 26.65 3.32 -9.02
C SER A 47 25.23 3.42 -9.57
N VAL A 48 24.47 2.33 -9.54
CA VAL A 48 23.05 2.30 -9.92
C VAL A 48 22.23 3.19 -8.99
N ASP A 49 22.40 3.03 -7.67
CA ASP A 49 21.67 3.81 -6.66
C ASP A 49 21.92 5.31 -6.82
N GLN A 50 23.16 5.71 -7.05
CA GLN A 50 23.49 7.12 -7.29
C GLN A 50 22.82 7.66 -8.56
N ALA A 51 22.80 6.88 -9.65
CA ALA A 51 22.13 7.26 -10.88
C ALA A 51 20.62 7.44 -10.68
N VAL A 52 20.00 6.50 -9.97
CA VAL A 52 18.57 6.51 -9.62
C VAL A 52 18.21 7.72 -8.76
N MET A 53 19.01 8.01 -7.73
CA MET A 53 18.79 9.17 -6.86
C MET A 53 18.97 10.50 -7.61
N ASN A 54 20.00 10.63 -8.44
CA ASN A 54 20.24 11.83 -9.24
C ASN A 54 19.11 12.10 -10.24
N ALA A 55 18.49 11.04 -10.77
CA ALA A 55 17.35 11.15 -11.68
C ALA A 55 16.01 11.37 -10.97
N GLY A 56 15.95 11.29 -9.63
CA GLY A 56 14.70 11.27 -8.88
C GLY A 56 13.81 10.07 -9.22
N ALA A 57 14.41 8.98 -9.70
CA ALA A 57 13.73 7.79 -10.22
C ALA A 57 13.56 6.68 -9.18
N ALA A 58 13.91 6.95 -7.91
CA ALA A 58 13.85 5.99 -6.82
C ALA A 58 12.42 5.51 -6.58
N ASP A 59 12.26 4.19 -6.42
CA ASP A 59 10.99 3.57 -6.13
C ASP A 59 10.81 3.40 -4.61
N ALA A 60 9.68 3.86 -4.08
CA ALA A 60 9.45 3.85 -2.64
C ALA A 60 8.71 2.60 -2.13
N GLN A 61 8.07 1.79 -3.01
CA GLN A 61 7.14 0.71 -2.60
C GLN A 61 7.75 -0.30 -1.62
N ALA A 62 9.01 -0.70 -1.84
CA ALA A 62 9.74 -1.60 -0.95
C ALA A 62 11.00 -0.90 -0.43
N ALA A 63 11.21 -0.95 0.89
CA ALA A 63 12.31 -0.24 1.54
C ALA A 63 13.64 -0.95 1.29
N ARG A 64 14.67 -0.18 0.94
CA ARG A 64 16.06 -0.65 0.86
C ARG A 64 16.57 -1.05 2.24
N ILE A 65 17.38 -2.11 2.30
CA ILE A 65 17.93 -2.61 3.56
C ILE A 65 19.40 -2.15 3.68
N PRO A 66 19.75 -1.32 4.67
CA PRO A 66 21.12 -0.85 4.88
C PRO A 66 22.13 -2.00 4.98
N GLY A 67 23.21 -1.94 4.20
CA GLY A 67 24.24 -2.98 4.14
C GLY A 67 23.87 -4.23 3.33
N PHE A 68 22.70 -4.26 2.71
CA PHE A 68 22.22 -5.34 1.83
C PHE A 68 21.58 -4.74 0.57
N PRO A 69 22.36 -4.13 -0.35
CA PRO A 69 21.81 -3.35 -1.47
C PRO A 69 20.94 -4.18 -2.43
N TYR A 70 21.16 -5.50 -2.48
CA TYR A 70 20.39 -6.45 -3.29
C TYR A 70 19.10 -6.92 -2.61
N LEU A 71 18.74 -6.42 -1.43
CA LEU A 71 17.53 -6.78 -0.69
C LEU A 71 16.64 -5.56 -0.44
N ARG A 72 15.32 -5.77 -0.54
CA ARG A 72 14.30 -4.82 -0.10
C ARG A 72 13.23 -5.54 0.71
N ALA A 73 12.54 -4.82 1.59
CA ALA A 73 11.44 -5.36 2.38
C ALA A 73 10.26 -4.38 2.44
N ASP A 74 9.06 -4.93 2.43
CA ASP A 74 7.83 -4.26 2.83
C ASP A 74 7.48 -4.60 4.30
N ARG A 75 6.35 -4.10 4.81
CA ARG A 75 5.90 -4.39 6.19
C ARG A 75 5.61 -5.88 6.39
N PHE A 76 5.09 -6.55 5.37
CA PHE A 76 4.78 -7.97 5.43
C PHE A 76 6.05 -8.83 5.59
N LEU A 77 7.04 -8.70 4.71
CA LEU A 77 8.31 -9.44 4.84
C LEU A 77 9.07 -9.04 6.09
N SER A 78 8.95 -7.79 6.55
CA SER A 78 9.55 -7.37 7.82
C SER A 78 9.02 -8.13 9.04
N SER A 79 7.79 -8.67 8.98
CA SER A 79 7.20 -9.45 10.07
C SER A 79 7.92 -10.78 10.34
N PHE A 80 8.59 -11.36 9.34
CA PHE A 80 9.25 -12.68 9.46
C PHE A 80 10.59 -12.65 10.20
N ARG A 81 11.10 -11.46 10.56
CA ARG A 81 12.44 -11.28 11.15
C ARG A 81 12.71 -12.16 12.38
N THR A 82 11.67 -12.48 13.17
CA THR A 82 11.77 -13.34 14.38
C THR A 82 11.44 -14.80 14.11
N GLU A 83 10.75 -15.12 13.00
CA GLU A 83 10.25 -16.46 12.67
C GLU A 83 11.14 -17.23 11.69
N ALA A 84 12.04 -16.52 10.99
CA ALA A 84 13.02 -17.08 10.07
C ALA A 84 14.16 -17.83 10.79
N ALA A 85 13.83 -18.77 11.69
CA ALA A 85 14.77 -19.48 12.55
C ALA A 85 15.45 -20.67 11.84
N SER A 86 14.70 -21.42 11.02
CA SER A 86 15.26 -22.55 10.26
C SER A 86 15.98 -22.07 9.00
N ASN A 87 16.95 -22.85 8.52
CA ASN A 87 17.69 -22.51 7.29
C ASN A 87 16.77 -22.40 6.07
N ALA A 88 15.79 -23.30 5.92
CA ALA A 88 14.88 -23.27 4.77
C ALA A 88 13.97 -22.03 4.78
N VAL A 89 13.41 -21.68 5.95
CA VAL A 89 12.56 -20.49 6.10
C VAL A 89 13.37 -19.21 5.89
N PHE A 90 14.58 -19.15 6.46
CA PHE A 90 15.48 -18.02 6.31
C PHE A 90 15.89 -17.79 4.85
N THR A 91 16.29 -18.84 4.13
CA THR A 91 16.62 -18.72 2.71
C THR A 91 15.42 -18.25 1.89
N ALA A 92 14.24 -18.84 2.12
CA ALA A 92 13.01 -18.46 1.43
C ALA A 92 12.60 -16.99 1.69
N TRP A 93 12.88 -16.49 2.90
CA TRP A 93 12.63 -15.09 3.28
C TRP A 93 13.57 -14.12 2.55
N VAL A 94 14.86 -14.44 2.51
CA VAL A 94 15.87 -13.64 1.80
C VAL A 94 15.62 -13.63 0.31
N GLU A 95 15.24 -14.77 -0.28
CA GLU A 95 14.89 -14.86 -1.70
C GLU A 95 13.75 -13.92 -2.08
N ARG A 96 12.71 -13.81 -1.26
CA ARG A 96 11.58 -12.88 -1.51
C ARG A 96 12.00 -11.42 -1.35
N MET A 97 12.83 -11.10 -0.38
CA MET A 97 13.41 -9.74 -0.27
C MET A 97 14.28 -9.39 -1.47
N GLN A 98 14.99 -10.36 -2.05
CA GLN A 98 15.74 -10.16 -3.28
C GLN A 98 14.79 -9.97 -4.48
N THR A 99 13.71 -10.75 -4.59
CA THR A 99 12.70 -10.54 -5.65
C THR A 99 12.06 -9.14 -5.58
N LEU A 100 11.78 -8.62 -4.38
CA LEU A 100 11.33 -7.23 -4.20
C LEU A 100 12.39 -6.23 -4.67
N ALA A 101 13.66 -6.47 -4.35
CA ALA A 101 14.76 -5.62 -4.81
C ALA A 101 14.88 -5.62 -6.33
N GLU A 102 14.88 -6.79 -6.96
CA GLU A 102 14.98 -6.95 -8.42
C GLU A 102 13.82 -6.25 -9.13
N THR A 103 12.61 -6.36 -8.58
CA THR A 103 11.42 -5.65 -9.09
C THR A 103 11.58 -4.15 -8.97
N GLY A 104 12.02 -3.66 -7.80
CA GLY A 104 12.27 -2.24 -7.55
C GLY A 104 13.34 -1.67 -8.49
N TYR A 105 14.46 -2.36 -8.64
CA TYR A 105 15.53 -1.94 -9.54
C TYR A 105 15.10 -1.94 -11.01
N ARG A 106 14.31 -2.93 -11.46
CA ARG A 106 13.76 -2.93 -12.81
C ARG A 106 12.91 -1.69 -13.08
N VAL A 107 12.07 -1.30 -12.12
CA VAL A 107 11.26 -0.08 -12.19
C VAL A 107 12.14 1.17 -12.24
N GLU A 108 13.11 1.28 -11.34
CA GLU A 108 14.02 2.43 -11.26
C GLU A 108 14.84 2.58 -12.55
N LEU A 109 15.43 1.49 -13.05
CA LEU A 109 16.18 1.46 -14.31
C LEU A 109 15.31 1.83 -15.51
N ASN A 110 14.05 1.38 -15.55
CA ASN A 110 13.11 1.73 -16.62
C ASN A 110 12.79 3.23 -16.67
N ASN A 111 12.87 3.90 -15.52
CA ASN A 111 12.65 5.34 -15.39
C ASN A 111 13.94 6.17 -15.59
N LEU A 112 15.08 5.53 -15.89
CA LEU A 112 16.31 6.22 -16.27
C LEU A 112 16.34 6.56 -17.77
N GLY A 113 16.93 7.70 -18.09
CA GLY A 113 17.25 8.08 -19.47
C GLY A 113 18.19 7.06 -20.12
N GLU A 114 18.08 6.92 -21.45
CA GLU A 114 18.88 5.95 -22.21
C GLU A 114 20.39 6.17 -22.05
N ALA A 115 20.85 7.42 -22.10
CA ALA A 115 22.27 7.75 -21.90
C ALA A 115 22.80 7.27 -20.54
N GLU A 116 21.98 7.38 -19.49
CA GLU A 116 22.34 6.95 -18.14
C GLU A 116 22.38 5.42 -18.03
N ARG A 117 21.42 4.71 -18.65
CA ARG A 117 21.46 3.25 -18.74
C ARG A 117 22.71 2.75 -19.48
N VAL A 118 23.07 3.39 -20.59
CA VAL A 118 24.30 3.06 -21.34
C VAL A 118 25.56 3.36 -20.52
N ARG A 119 25.57 4.44 -19.73
CA ARG A 119 26.66 4.75 -18.80
C ARG A 119 26.83 3.64 -17.76
N LEU A 120 25.73 3.16 -17.17
CA LEU A 120 25.72 2.12 -16.14
C LEU A 120 26.26 0.77 -16.62
N LEU A 121 26.12 0.44 -17.92
CA LEU A 121 26.70 -0.79 -18.48
C LEU A 121 28.22 -0.88 -18.29
N ARG A 122 28.92 0.27 -18.21
CA ARG A 122 30.38 0.33 -17.99
C ARG A 122 30.80 -0.01 -16.57
N PHE A 123 29.86 0.01 -15.62
CA PHE A 123 30.08 -0.31 -14.21
C PHE A 123 29.75 -1.78 -13.91
N ILE A 124 29.26 -2.54 -14.88
CA ILE A 124 29.07 -3.99 -14.72
C ILE A 124 30.45 -4.62 -14.47
N PRO A 125 30.63 -5.37 -13.36
CA PRO A 125 31.91 -6.00 -13.05
C PRO A 125 32.35 -6.99 -14.14
N ALA A 126 33.65 -7.08 -14.40
CA ALA A 126 34.21 -7.93 -15.46
C ALA A 126 33.92 -9.44 -15.32
N GLY A 127 33.47 -9.89 -14.13
CA GLY A 127 33.05 -11.27 -13.87
C GLY A 127 31.57 -11.56 -14.17
N ILE A 128 30.80 -10.54 -14.58
CA ILE A 128 29.36 -10.64 -14.89
C ILE A 128 29.20 -10.65 -16.42
N ASN A 129 28.79 -11.79 -16.97
CA ASN A 129 28.66 -11.97 -18.42
C ASN A 129 27.29 -11.50 -18.92
N SER A 130 26.97 -10.21 -18.71
CA SER A 130 25.71 -9.61 -19.14
C SER A 130 25.90 -8.22 -19.75
N ASN A 131 25.26 -7.99 -20.90
CA ASN A 131 25.10 -6.65 -21.49
C ASN A 131 23.74 -6.02 -21.11
N ASP A 132 23.02 -6.61 -20.17
CA ASP A 132 21.75 -6.14 -19.64
C ASP A 132 21.87 -5.81 -18.14
N LEU A 133 21.41 -4.62 -17.75
CA LEU A 133 21.50 -4.14 -16.37
C LEU A 133 20.65 -4.98 -15.42
N ASN A 134 19.46 -5.45 -15.84
CA ASN A 134 18.60 -6.24 -14.96
C ASN A 134 19.24 -7.61 -14.67
N ALA A 135 19.80 -8.26 -15.67
CA ALA A 135 20.56 -9.50 -15.50
C ALA A 135 21.80 -9.28 -14.63
N ALA A 136 22.53 -8.17 -14.81
CA ALA A 136 23.67 -7.83 -13.96
C ALA A 136 23.26 -7.62 -12.49
N ILE A 137 22.14 -6.96 -12.22
CA ILE A 137 21.59 -6.80 -10.86
C ILE A 137 21.25 -8.15 -10.24
N ARG A 138 20.59 -9.06 -10.98
CA ARG A 138 20.28 -10.41 -10.48
C ARG A 138 21.52 -11.21 -10.15
N GLU A 139 22.51 -11.20 -11.06
CA GLU A 139 23.74 -11.97 -10.91
C GLU A 139 24.60 -11.43 -9.74
N CYS A 140 24.81 -10.12 -9.68
CA CYS A 140 25.50 -9.50 -8.55
C CYS A 140 24.74 -9.69 -7.23
N GLY A 141 23.41 -9.58 -7.23
CA GLY A 141 22.59 -9.87 -6.06
C GLY A 141 22.77 -11.30 -5.56
N GLY A 142 22.82 -12.27 -6.48
CA GLY A 142 23.12 -13.67 -6.16
C GLY A 142 24.50 -13.88 -5.53
N MET A 143 25.54 -13.19 -6.03
CA MET A 143 26.89 -13.25 -5.44
C MET A 143 26.93 -12.65 -4.04
N LEU A 144 26.32 -11.47 -3.85
CA LEU A 144 26.26 -10.80 -2.56
C LEU A 144 25.47 -11.63 -1.54
N ARG A 145 24.34 -12.22 -1.96
CA ARG A 145 23.57 -13.18 -1.17
C ARG A 145 24.41 -14.38 -0.78
N GLY A 146 25.07 -15.03 -1.73
CA GLY A 146 25.91 -16.20 -1.46
C GLY A 146 27.00 -15.92 -0.43
N SER A 147 27.62 -14.75 -0.51
CA SER A 147 28.60 -14.29 0.50
C SER A 147 27.95 -14.08 1.87
N ASP A 148 26.82 -13.38 1.92
CA ASP A 148 26.19 -12.97 3.19
C ASP A 148 25.52 -14.12 3.93
N MET A 149 24.90 -15.05 3.20
CA MET A 149 24.13 -16.15 3.80
C MET A 149 25.04 -17.23 4.41
N ASN A 150 26.33 -17.23 4.08
CA ASN A 150 27.34 -18.10 4.67
C ASN A 150 27.96 -17.50 5.95
N ASP A 151 27.69 -16.22 6.26
CA ASP A 151 28.21 -15.55 7.45
C ASP A 151 27.11 -15.42 8.54
N PRO A 152 27.25 -16.11 9.69
CA PRO A 152 26.30 -16.01 10.79
C PRO A 152 26.06 -14.59 11.31
N GLN A 153 27.08 -13.72 11.32
CA GLN A 153 26.94 -12.35 11.78
C GLN A 153 26.09 -11.51 10.82
N ARG A 154 26.28 -11.69 9.51
CA ARG A 154 25.46 -11.05 8.47
C ARG A 154 24.01 -11.49 8.55
N ARG A 155 23.75 -12.78 8.82
CA ARG A 155 22.38 -13.29 9.00
C ARG A 155 21.67 -12.65 10.19
N GLU A 156 22.37 -12.51 11.31
CA GLU A 156 21.80 -11.87 12.51
C GLU A 156 21.62 -10.36 12.34
N ALA A 157 22.57 -9.70 11.68
CA ALA A 157 22.46 -8.30 11.30
C ALA A 157 21.21 -8.06 10.42
N LEU A 158 20.96 -8.93 9.44
CA LEU A 158 19.77 -8.85 8.59
C LEU A 158 18.47 -8.93 9.42
N ARG A 159 18.35 -9.89 10.34
CA ARG A 159 17.17 -10.00 11.23
C ARG A 159 16.94 -8.75 12.07
N THR A 160 18.01 -8.10 12.50
CA THR A 160 17.93 -6.90 13.34
C THR A 160 17.51 -5.65 12.54
N ILE A 161 18.05 -5.52 11.33
CA ILE A 161 17.93 -4.31 10.49
C ILE A 161 16.64 -4.31 9.66
N VAL A 162 16.15 -5.47 9.21
CA VAL A 162 14.95 -5.53 8.35
C VAL A 162 13.73 -4.97 9.10
N ARG A 163 13.33 -3.78 8.66
CA ARG A 163 12.16 -3.04 9.13
C ARG A 163 11.66 -2.15 7.99
N ALA A 164 10.36 -2.15 7.77
CA ALA A 164 9.74 -1.14 6.93
C ALA A 164 9.61 0.18 7.71
N PRO A 165 9.99 1.32 7.12
CA PRO A 165 9.86 2.61 7.78
C PRO A 165 8.39 2.96 8.01
N PRO A 166 8.03 3.58 9.16
CA PRO A 166 6.68 4.07 9.35
C PRO A 166 6.48 5.38 8.59
N GLU A 167 5.29 5.55 8.01
CA GLU A 167 4.83 6.84 7.43
C GLU A 167 4.64 7.98 8.45
N TYR A 168 4.93 7.73 9.73
CA TYR A 168 4.74 8.67 10.81
C TYR A 168 6.07 9.27 11.28
N ARG A 169 6.21 10.59 11.12
CA ARG A 169 7.36 11.38 11.59
C ARG A 169 7.18 11.78 13.04
N SER A 170 7.94 11.17 13.94
CA SER A 170 7.85 11.43 15.38
C SER A 170 8.12 12.89 15.75
N TRP A 171 9.05 13.57 15.06
CA TRP A 171 9.37 14.98 15.35
C TRP A 171 8.19 15.92 15.07
N GLN A 172 7.37 15.63 14.05
CA GLN A 172 6.17 16.41 13.75
C GLN A 172 5.14 16.27 14.86
N ARG A 173 4.97 15.06 15.41
CA ARG A 173 4.08 14.82 16.56
C ARG A 173 4.53 15.58 17.81
N VAL A 174 5.85 15.61 18.07
CA VAL A 174 6.41 16.37 19.19
C VAL A 174 6.19 17.87 18.99
N ALA A 175 6.59 18.41 17.83
CA ALA A 175 6.46 19.84 17.53
C ALA A 175 5.00 20.30 17.43
N GLY A 176 4.11 19.44 16.96
CA GLY A 176 2.68 19.69 16.80
C GLY A 176 1.85 19.43 18.06
N LEU A 177 2.49 19.19 19.22
CA LEU A 177 1.82 18.92 20.49
C LEU A 177 0.77 17.80 20.37
N TYR A 178 1.17 16.68 19.76
CA TYR A 178 0.30 15.56 19.39
C TYR A 178 -0.71 15.15 20.47
N PRO A 179 -0.35 15.02 21.77
CA PRO A 179 -1.34 14.64 22.79
C PRO A 179 -2.54 15.57 22.90
N LEU A 180 -2.36 16.87 22.62
CA LEU A 180 -3.45 17.86 22.63
C LEU A 180 -4.21 17.88 21.31
N THR A 181 -3.49 17.88 20.19
CA THR A 181 -4.11 17.93 18.86
C THR A 181 -4.87 16.65 18.54
N ALA A 182 -4.40 15.49 19.01
CA ALA A 182 -5.07 14.20 18.86
C ALA A 182 -6.50 14.19 19.42
N MET A 183 -6.78 14.93 20.50
CA MET A 183 -8.13 14.99 21.08
C MET A 183 -9.13 15.65 20.12
N ALA A 184 -8.72 16.72 19.44
CA ALA A 184 -9.56 17.40 18.45
C ALA A 184 -9.80 16.51 17.21
N PHE A 185 -8.77 15.77 16.78
CA PHE A 185 -8.90 14.81 15.68
C PHE A 185 -9.82 13.65 16.05
N ALA A 186 -9.67 13.06 17.24
CA ALA A 186 -10.53 11.98 17.71
C ALA A 186 -12.01 12.40 17.67
N TRP A 187 -12.33 13.61 18.15
CA TRP A 187 -13.68 14.16 18.05
C TRP A 187 -14.18 14.33 16.60
N GLY A 188 -13.33 14.85 15.71
CA GLY A 188 -13.67 15.00 14.29
C GLY A 188 -13.89 13.66 13.59
N ILE A 189 -13.11 12.64 13.95
CA ILE A 189 -13.24 11.27 13.45
C ILE A 189 -14.54 10.65 13.94
N ASP A 190 -14.91 10.80 15.21
CA ASP A 190 -16.18 10.31 15.74
C ASP A 190 -17.38 10.96 15.06
N ARG A 191 -17.30 12.28 14.81
CA ARG A 191 -18.32 13.03 14.04
C ARG A 191 -18.45 12.46 12.62
N TRP A 192 -17.32 12.23 11.95
CA TRP A 192 -17.29 11.65 10.61
C TRP A 192 -17.83 10.20 10.60
N HIS A 193 -17.48 9.37 11.59
CA HIS A 193 -18.04 8.03 11.74
C HIS A 193 -19.56 8.06 11.86
N GLU A 194 -20.11 9.01 12.62
CA GLU A 194 -21.56 9.17 12.73
C GLU A 194 -22.21 9.57 11.40
N ASP A 195 -21.61 10.52 10.66
CA ASP A 195 -22.10 10.91 9.35
C ASP A 195 -22.07 9.74 8.35
N VAL A 196 -21.01 8.91 8.38
CA VAL A 196 -20.93 7.69 7.55
C VAL A 196 -22.00 6.68 7.97
N ARG A 197 -22.19 6.41 9.27
CA ARG A 197 -23.25 5.51 9.73
C ARG A 197 -24.62 5.97 9.25
N GLN A 198 -24.90 7.26 9.27
CA GLN A 198 -26.16 7.81 8.77
C GLN A 198 -26.34 7.58 7.27
N VAL A 199 -25.29 7.70 6.46
CA VAL A 199 -25.35 7.37 5.02
C VAL A 199 -25.61 5.87 4.81
N PHE A 200 -24.92 5.00 5.54
CA PHE A 200 -25.08 3.55 5.46
C PHE A 200 -26.39 3.03 6.09
N ALA A 201 -27.05 3.83 6.92
CA ALA A 201 -28.38 3.50 7.48
C ALA A 201 -29.54 3.85 6.54
N ARG A 202 -29.33 4.73 5.54
CA ARG A 202 -30.38 5.09 4.57
C ARG A 202 -30.78 3.90 3.71
N ASP A 203 -32.02 3.88 3.24
CA ASP A 203 -32.40 2.96 2.18
C ASP A 203 -31.63 3.27 0.90
N VAL A 204 -31.25 2.22 0.16
CA VAL A 204 -30.46 2.35 -1.07
C VAL A 204 -31.17 3.24 -2.10
N ALA A 205 -32.50 3.14 -2.19
CA ALA A 205 -33.32 3.96 -3.09
C ALA A 205 -33.40 5.45 -2.67
N ALA A 206 -33.04 5.77 -1.42
CA ALA A 206 -33.02 7.13 -0.88
C ALA A 206 -31.60 7.73 -0.81
N LEU A 207 -30.58 7.00 -1.30
CA LEU A 207 -29.24 7.57 -1.46
C LEU A 207 -29.27 8.68 -2.52
N PRO A 208 -28.56 9.80 -2.30
CA PRO A 208 -28.53 10.88 -3.25
C PRO A 208 -27.91 10.43 -4.58
N VAL A 209 -28.50 10.93 -5.66
CA VAL A 209 -28.04 10.79 -7.04
C VAL A 209 -28.18 12.19 -7.65
N ASP A 210 -27.09 12.96 -7.59
CA ASP A 210 -27.11 14.34 -8.10
C ASP A 210 -26.71 14.38 -9.58
N GLY A 211 -25.95 13.37 -10.04
CA GLY A 211 -25.58 13.17 -11.43
C GLY A 211 -26.29 11.97 -12.06
N GLN A 212 -25.52 11.15 -12.77
CA GLN A 212 -25.98 9.90 -13.35
C GLN A 212 -25.14 8.73 -12.85
N LEU A 213 -25.79 7.61 -12.57
CA LEU A 213 -25.10 6.41 -12.12
C LEU A 213 -24.45 5.69 -13.30
N ILE A 214 -23.12 5.63 -13.29
CA ILE A 214 -22.33 4.89 -14.26
C ILE A 214 -21.75 3.65 -13.58
N ARG A 215 -21.96 2.50 -14.22
CA ARG A 215 -21.44 1.22 -13.75
C ARG A 215 -20.15 0.87 -14.47
N TYR A 216 -19.08 0.58 -13.74
CA TYR A 216 -17.83 0.03 -14.25
C TYR A 216 -17.70 -1.41 -13.78
N ALA A 217 -17.62 -2.34 -14.73
CA ALA A 217 -17.60 -3.79 -14.47
C ALA A 217 -16.54 -4.49 -15.32
N PRO A 218 -16.19 -5.75 -15.04
CA PRO A 218 -15.37 -6.54 -15.94
C PRO A 218 -15.96 -6.54 -17.35
N ALA A 219 -15.14 -6.26 -18.36
CA ALA A 219 -15.60 -6.21 -19.76
C ALA A 219 -15.99 -7.60 -20.29
N VAL A 220 -15.38 -8.66 -19.75
CA VAL A 220 -15.62 -10.05 -20.10
C VAL A 220 -15.94 -10.82 -18.82
N ALA A 221 -17.00 -11.61 -18.84
CA ALA A 221 -17.32 -12.50 -17.74
C ALA A 221 -16.41 -13.74 -17.81
N SER A 222 -15.68 -13.99 -16.74
CA SER A 222 -14.91 -15.23 -16.56
C SER A 222 -15.78 -16.29 -15.88
N PRO A 223 -15.55 -17.59 -16.15
CA PRO A 223 -16.22 -18.66 -15.43
C PRO A 223 -15.99 -18.51 -13.93
N PRO A 224 -17.06 -18.54 -13.10
CA PRO A 224 -16.92 -18.33 -11.67
C PRO A 224 -16.19 -19.50 -11.02
N LEU A 225 -15.35 -19.20 -10.03
CA LEU A 225 -14.70 -20.19 -9.19
C LEU A 225 -15.59 -20.52 -7.99
N SER A 226 -15.77 -21.82 -7.74
CA SER A 226 -16.32 -22.29 -6.47
C SER A 226 -15.33 -22.05 -5.32
N ALA A 227 -15.83 -21.94 -4.09
CA ALA A 227 -14.98 -21.82 -2.91
C ALA A 227 -13.96 -22.98 -2.80
N HIS A 228 -14.35 -24.19 -3.22
CA HIS A 228 -13.45 -25.34 -3.23
C HIS A 228 -12.31 -25.20 -4.24
N GLU A 229 -12.57 -24.66 -5.43
CA GLU A 229 -11.52 -24.39 -6.43
C GLU A 229 -10.56 -23.31 -5.93
N VAL A 230 -11.09 -22.24 -5.33
CA VAL A 230 -10.26 -21.19 -4.71
C VAL A 230 -9.41 -21.79 -3.58
N ALA A 231 -10.00 -22.59 -2.68
CA ALA A 231 -9.26 -23.27 -1.62
C ALA A 231 -8.14 -24.16 -2.17
N ALA A 232 -8.41 -24.89 -3.25
CA ALA A 232 -7.42 -25.74 -3.90
C ALA A 232 -6.26 -24.93 -4.53
N ILE A 233 -6.55 -23.76 -5.11
CA ILE A 233 -5.52 -22.82 -5.57
C ILE A 233 -4.66 -22.37 -4.39
N LEU A 234 -5.27 -21.88 -3.30
CA LEU A 234 -4.56 -21.38 -2.12
C LEU A 234 -3.73 -22.46 -1.41
N GLU A 235 -4.23 -23.70 -1.37
CA GLU A 235 -3.52 -24.85 -0.79
C GLU A 235 -2.31 -25.28 -1.63
N ARG A 236 -2.38 -25.19 -2.96
CA ARG A 236 -1.19 -25.42 -3.80
C ARG A 236 -0.20 -24.28 -3.68
N ALA A 237 -0.70 -23.04 -3.67
CA ALA A 237 0.09 -21.82 -3.64
C ALA A 237 0.94 -21.68 -2.36
N ARG A 238 0.46 -22.20 -1.23
CA ARG A 238 1.19 -22.16 0.06
C ARG A 238 2.30 -23.21 0.20
N ARG A 239 2.56 -24.03 -0.81
CA ARG A 239 3.60 -25.08 -0.77
C ARG A 239 5.02 -24.52 -0.93
N ASN A 240 5.42 -23.66 -0.01
CA ASN A 240 6.75 -23.09 0.10
C ASN A 240 7.15 -22.99 1.59
N PRO A 241 8.45 -22.81 1.92
CA PRO A 241 8.91 -22.82 3.31
C PRO A 241 8.27 -21.75 4.21
N LEU A 242 7.77 -20.64 3.65
CA LEU A 242 7.12 -19.57 4.39
C LEU A 242 5.60 -19.73 4.49
N ARG A 243 5.02 -20.70 3.78
CA ARG A 243 3.56 -20.92 3.67
C ARG A 243 2.79 -19.70 3.13
N ILE A 244 3.45 -18.81 2.39
CA ILE A 244 2.78 -17.67 1.74
C ILE A 244 1.96 -18.22 0.56
N PRO A 245 0.65 -17.94 0.44
CA PRO A 245 -0.14 -18.42 -0.69
C PRO A 245 0.16 -17.59 -1.94
N GLU A 246 1.22 -17.96 -2.69
CA GLU A 246 1.66 -17.31 -3.93
C GLU A 246 1.15 -18.10 -5.17
N PRO A 247 -0.03 -17.79 -5.73
CA PRO A 247 -0.56 -18.55 -6.86
C PRO A 247 0.24 -18.26 -8.13
N SER A 248 0.14 -19.14 -9.14
CA SER A 248 0.70 -18.82 -10.45
C SER A 248 0.03 -17.57 -11.05
N ALA A 249 0.69 -16.89 -11.98
CA ALA A 249 0.13 -15.68 -12.60
C ALA A 249 -1.26 -15.90 -13.22
N ALA A 250 -1.51 -17.06 -13.82
CA ALA A 250 -2.81 -17.41 -14.39
C ALA A 250 -3.88 -17.65 -13.31
N GLU A 251 -3.54 -18.37 -12.23
CA GLU A 251 -4.45 -18.58 -11.10
C GLU A 251 -4.76 -17.26 -10.39
N LEU A 252 -3.74 -16.41 -10.18
CA LEU A 252 -3.93 -15.11 -9.55
C LEU A 252 -4.82 -14.19 -10.40
N GLN A 253 -4.64 -14.19 -11.72
CA GLN A 253 -5.52 -13.45 -12.64
C GLN A 253 -6.97 -13.95 -12.54
N HIS A 254 -7.20 -15.26 -12.50
CA HIS A 254 -8.54 -15.82 -12.37
C HIS A 254 -9.18 -15.49 -11.01
N LEU A 255 -8.37 -15.45 -9.93
CA LEU A 255 -8.82 -14.96 -8.63
C LEU A 255 -9.23 -13.48 -8.68
N PHE A 256 -8.43 -12.61 -9.34
CA PHE A 256 -8.78 -11.21 -9.51
C PHE A 256 -10.09 -11.03 -10.26
N GLU A 257 -10.30 -11.79 -11.33
CA GLU A 257 -11.53 -11.78 -12.12
C GLU A 257 -12.73 -12.27 -11.30
N ASN A 258 -12.57 -13.35 -10.53
CA ASN A 258 -13.64 -13.93 -9.72
C ASN A 258 -14.14 -12.99 -8.62
N PHE A 259 -13.24 -12.26 -7.95
CA PHE A 259 -13.58 -11.36 -6.84
C PHE A 259 -13.66 -9.88 -7.24
N ALA A 260 -13.65 -9.59 -8.54
CA ALA A 260 -13.62 -8.24 -9.07
C ALA A 260 -14.84 -7.42 -8.61
N PRO A 261 -14.67 -6.19 -8.11
CA PRO A 261 -15.80 -5.33 -7.78
C PRO A 261 -16.44 -4.75 -9.06
N ILE A 262 -17.72 -4.42 -8.93
CA ILE A 262 -18.42 -3.48 -9.79
C ILE A 262 -18.42 -2.13 -9.09
N PHE A 263 -17.95 -1.08 -9.77
CA PHE A 263 -18.04 0.29 -9.24
C PHE A 263 -19.28 0.96 -9.83
N GLU A 264 -20.21 1.41 -8.98
CA GLU A 264 -21.37 2.18 -9.38
C GLU A 264 -21.20 3.61 -8.85
N VAL A 265 -20.73 4.49 -9.72
CA VAL A 265 -20.34 5.86 -9.36
C VAL A 265 -21.46 6.80 -9.77
N ASP A 266 -21.90 7.67 -8.87
CA ASP A 266 -22.68 8.84 -9.23
C ASP A 266 -21.76 9.83 -9.95
N THR A 267 -22.06 10.14 -11.21
CA THR A 267 -21.22 10.95 -12.08
C THR A 267 -21.92 12.26 -12.38
N LEU A 268 -21.47 13.34 -11.76
CA LEU A 268 -21.95 14.71 -11.96
C LEU A 268 -21.05 15.48 -12.94
N SER A 269 -19.74 15.23 -12.90
CA SER A 269 -18.74 15.81 -13.81
C SER A 269 -17.76 14.75 -14.35
N GLU A 270 -16.84 15.17 -15.22
CA GLU A 270 -15.74 14.30 -15.67
C GLU A 270 -14.80 13.90 -14.52
N ASP A 271 -14.75 14.66 -13.43
CA ASP A 271 -13.94 14.33 -12.24
C ASP A 271 -14.45 13.08 -11.50
N ASP A 272 -15.70 12.69 -11.73
CA ASP A 272 -16.32 11.50 -11.13
C ASP A 272 -16.15 10.23 -11.99
N ARG A 273 -15.39 10.30 -13.08
CA ARG A 273 -15.20 9.18 -13.99
C ARG A 273 -13.90 8.43 -13.71
N LEU A 274 -13.97 7.10 -13.72
CA LEU A 274 -12.79 6.25 -13.65
C LEU A 274 -11.92 6.42 -14.90
N GLY A 275 -10.60 6.49 -14.70
CA GLY A 275 -9.64 6.58 -15.80
C GLY A 275 -8.27 6.00 -15.48
N ALA A 276 -7.36 6.15 -16.43
CA ALA A 276 -5.97 5.69 -16.32
C ALA A 276 -5.03 6.88 -16.05
N PRO A 277 -4.23 6.85 -14.97
CA PRO A 277 -3.15 7.83 -14.78
C PRO A 277 -2.17 7.84 -15.96
N MET A 278 -1.78 9.03 -16.40
CA MET A 278 -0.80 9.23 -17.47
C MET A 278 0.00 10.53 -17.30
N TRP A 279 1.20 10.54 -17.87
CA TRP A 279 2.00 11.75 -18.02
C TRP A 279 1.62 12.49 -19.29
N ALA A 280 0.85 13.57 -19.14
CA ALA A 280 0.60 14.54 -20.21
C ALA A 280 1.79 15.52 -20.37
N ASN A 281 1.62 16.62 -21.09
CA ASN A 281 2.67 17.63 -21.34
C ASN A 281 2.99 18.53 -20.11
N GLY A 282 2.55 18.16 -18.90
CA GLY A 282 2.66 18.97 -17.69
C GLY A 282 3.58 18.38 -16.62
N GLU A 283 3.81 19.16 -15.57
CA GLU A 283 4.62 18.75 -14.41
C GLU A 283 3.93 17.71 -13.52
N ASN A 284 2.59 17.64 -13.59
CA ASN A 284 1.74 16.72 -12.83
C ASN A 284 1.07 15.71 -13.77
N PRO A 285 0.88 14.45 -13.32
CA PRO A 285 0.14 13.44 -14.06
C PRO A 285 -1.34 13.80 -14.12
N VAL A 286 -2.08 13.25 -15.08
CA VAL A 286 -3.54 13.42 -15.21
C VAL A 286 -4.21 12.05 -15.32
N VAL A 287 -5.53 12.00 -15.12
CA VAL A 287 -6.31 10.78 -15.29
C VAL A 287 -7.08 10.85 -16.61
N ASP A 288 -6.83 9.89 -17.50
CA ASP A 288 -7.54 9.76 -18.78
C ASP A 288 -8.82 8.95 -18.62
N THR A 289 -9.96 9.65 -18.58
CA THR A 289 -11.31 9.09 -18.39
C THR A 289 -11.83 8.33 -19.60
N ALA A 290 -11.17 8.44 -20.77
CA ALA A 290 -11.51 7.65 -21.95
C ALA A 290 -11.09 6.17 -21.82
N ARG A 291 -10.23 5.86 -20.84
CA ARG A 291 -9.73 4.50 -20.57
C ARG A 291 -9.96 4.10 -19.11
N PRO A 292 -11.20 3.75 -18.72
CA PRO A 292 -11.47 3.22 -17.39
C PRO A 292 -10.59 1.99 -17.13
N THR A 293 -9.73 2.07 -16.12
CA THR A 293 -8.71 1.06 -15.85
C THR A 293 -8.73 0.67 -14.37
N LEU A 294 -8.75 -0.62 -14.12
CA LEU A 294 -8.66 -1.24 -12.81
C LEU A 294 -7.26 -1.82 -12.63
N TYR A 295 -6.51 -1.25 -11.69
CA TYR A 295 -5.16 -1.72 -11.36
C TYR A 295 -5.25 -2.78 -10.27
N THR A 296 -4.47 -3.84 -10.42
CA THR A 296 -4.48 -4.98 -9.47
C THR A 296 -3.10 -5.24 -8.88
N LEU A 297 -3.08 -5.62 -7.60
CA LEU A 297 -1.89 -6.17 -6.95
C LEU A 297 -2.28 -7.16 -5.84
N SER A 298 -1.44 -8.18 -5.63
CA SER A 298 -1.58 -9.07 -4.49
C SER A 298 -0.81 -8.54 -3.28
N SER A 299 -1.38 -8.74 -2.09
CA SER A 299 -0.71 -8.50 -0.81
C SER A 299 -1.05 -9.61 0.17
N TYR A 300 -0.53 -9.53 1.39
CA TYR A 300 -0.70 -10.58 2.39
C TYR A 300 -0.90 -9.99 3.78
N THR A 301 -1.70 -10.68 4.58
CA THR A 301 -1.88 -10.41 6.01
C THR A 301 -1.67 -11.70 6.78
N ARG A 302 -1.38 -11.57 8.06
CA ARG A 302 -1.16 -12.65 9.01
C ARG A 302 -2.38 -12.77 9.90
N TYR A 303 -2.74 -14.00 10.21
CA TYR A 303 -3.77 -14.30 11.19
C TYR A 303 -3.36 -15.58 11.91
N ALA A 304 -3.03 -15.46 13.20
CA ALA A 304 -2.39 -16.55 13.95
C ALA A 304 -1.17 -17.10 13.18
N ASP A 305 -1.14 -18.41 12.93
CA ASP A 305 -0.05 -19.08 12.21
C ASP A 305 -0.26 -19.14 10.68
N GLU A 306 -1.34 -18.54 10.17
CA GLU A 306 -1.71 -18.56 8.76
C GLU A 306 -1.39 -17.23 8.06
N ILE A 307 -1.12 -17.31 6.77
CA ILE A 307 -0.92 -16.16 5.88
C ILE A 307 -2.07 -16.15 4.88
N LEU A 308 -2.79 -15.04 4.82
CA LEU A 308 -3.97 -14.88 4.00
C LEU A 308 -3.64 -14.03 2.76
N LEU A 309 -4.07 -14.50 1.59
CA LEU A 309 -3.95 -13.76 0.34
C LEU A 309 -4.94 -12.59 0.32
N GLN A 310 -4.45 -11.43 -0.11
CA GLN A 310 -5.26 -10.24 -0.33
C GLN A 310 -5.21 -9.82 -1.80
N LEU A 311 -6.38 -9.53 -2.36
CA LEU A 311 -6.55 -9.04 -3.73
C LEU A 311 -6.92 -7.56 -3.68
N ASN A 312 -6.06 -6.70 -4.20
CA ASN A 312 -6.28 -5.25 -4.20
C ASN A 312 -6.71 -4.76 -5.59
N TYR A 313 -7.65 -3.84 -5.60
CA TYR A 313 -8.31 -3.26 -6.76
C TYR A 313 -8.26 -1.74 -6.64
N VAL A 314 -7.44 -1.09 -7.46
CA VAL A 314 -7.13 0.34 -7.36
C VAL A 314 -7.70 1.07 -8.58
N VAL A 315 -8.46 2.13 -8.33
CA VAL A 315 -9.04 3.01 -9.34
C VAL A 315 -8.67 4.47 -9.08
N TRP A 316 -8.74 5.30 -10.13
CA TRP A 316 -8.33 6.70 -10.12
C TRP A 316 -9.39 7.60 -10.76
N PHE A 317 -9.53 8.79 -10.19
CA PHE A 317 -10.41 9.88 -10.59
C PHE A 317 -9.59 11.14 -10.88
N PRO A 318 -9.98 11.99 -11.84
CA PRO A 318 -9.23 13.21 -12.17
C PRO A 318 -9.03 14.19 -11.01
N ALA A 319 -10.01 14.36 -10.11
CA ALA A 319 -9.91 15.26 -8.96
C ALA A 319 -10.95 14.90 -7.90
N ARG A 320 -10.77 15.42 -6.67
CA ARG A 320 -11.85 15.66 -5.72
C ARG A 320 -12.20 17.15 -5.81
N PRO A 321 -13.21 17.56 -6.59
CA PRO A 321 -13.52 18.98 -6.76
C PRO A 321 -13.78 19.67 -5.42
N GLN A 322 -13.34 20.91 -5.29
CA GLN A 322 -13.63 21.70 -4.10
C GLN A 322 -15.11 22.10 -4.10
N SER A 323 -15.84 21.73 -3.04
CA SER A 323 -17.24 22.14 -2.89
C SER A 323 -17.41 23.58 -2.38
N GLY A 324 -16.31 24.28 -2.08
CA GLY A 324 -16.32 25.68 -1.65
C GLY A 324 -14.92 26.21 -1.33
N ALA A 325 -14.79 27.53 -1.09
CA ALA A 325 -13.51 28.21 -0.90
C ALA A 325 -12.70 27.75 0.34
N PHE A 326 -13.35 27.08 1.30
CA PHE A 326 -12.73 26.55 2.51
C PHE A 326 -12.63 25.03 2.52
N ASP A 327 -12.90 24.36 1.39
CA ASP A 327 -12.71 22.92 1.26
C ASP A 327 -11.23 22.58 1.13
N LEU A 328 -10.62 22.25 2.27
CA LEU A 328 -9.21 21.87 2.38
C LEU A 328 -8.91 20.45 1.86
N LEU A 329 -9.96 19.65 1.61
CA LEU A 329 -9.84 18.24 1.22
C LEU A 329 -9.82 18.06 -0.30
N GLY A 330 -10.38 19.03 -1.04
CA GLY A 330 -10.41 19.01 -2.49
C GLY A 330 -9.04 19.21 -3.13
N GLY A 331 -8.83 18.61 -4.30
CA GLY A 331 -7.56 18.72 -5.04
C GLY A 331 -7.48 17.79 -6.23
N HIS A 332 -6.35 17.90 -6.94
CA HIS A 332 -6.03 17.15 -8.14
C HIS A 332 -5.78 15.67 -7.84
N MET A 333 -6.32 14.79 -8.68
CA MET A 333 -6.36 13.33 -8.55
C MET A 333 -6.98 12.82 -7.26
N ASP A 334 -7.91 11.89 -7.39
CA ASP A 334 -8.42 11.09 -6.29
C ASP A 334 -8.39 9.61 -6.67
N GLY A 335 -8.67 8.73 -5.73
CA GLY A 335 -8.66 7.31 -6.02
C GLY A 335 -9.09 6.48 -4.84
N ILE A 336 -9.42 5.22 -5.13
CA ILE A 336 -9.89 4.26 -4.15
C ILE A 336 -9.14 2.96 -4.33
N THR A 337 -8.77 2.34 -3.23
CA THR A 337 -8.30 0.96 -3.18
C THR A 337 -9.32 0.11 -2.43
N TRP A 338 -9.88 -0.88 -3.11
CA TRP A 338 -10.74 -1.92 -2.55
C TRP A 338 -9.92 -3.20 -2.38
N ARG A 339 -10.03 -3.87 -1.24
CA ARG A 339 -9.26 -5.09 -0.95
C ARG A 339 -10.16 -6.21 -0.49
N VAL A 340 -9.86 -7.42 -0.96
CA VAL A 340 -10.52 -8.68 -0.57
C VAL A 340 -9.49 -9.58 0.11
N THR A 341 -9.74 -10.01 1.34
CA THR A 341 -8.90 -10.99 2.05
C THR A 341 -9.56 -12.37 2.02
N LEU A 342 -8.83 -13.38 1.54
CA LEU A 342 -9.32 -14.74 1.37
C LEU A 342 -8.83 -15.66 2.49
N THR A 343 -9.74 -16.49 3.03
CA THR A 343 -9.39 -17.57 3.96
C THR A 343 -8.93 -18.84 3.24
N PRO A 344 -8.24 -19.75 3.93
CA PRO A 344 -7.78 -21.04 3.37
C PRO A 344 -8.86 -21.90 2.72
N ASP A 345 -10.12 -21.73 3.11
CA ASP A 345 -11.29 -22.41 2.55
C ASP A 345 -11.87 -21.74 1.29
N GLY A 346 -11.16 -20.75 0.75
CA GLY A 346 -11.47 -20.11 -0.52
C GLY A 346 -12.63 -19.11 -0.48
N ARG A 347 -13.01 -18.65 0.71
CA ARG A 347 -14.06 -17.63 0.90
C ARG A 347 -13.46 -16.28 1.28
N PRO A 348 -14.12 -15.16 0.92
CA PRO A 348 -13.80 -13.86 1.49
C PRO A 348 -14.08 -13.83 2.99
N TRP A 349 -13.12 -13.29 3.76
CA TRP A 349 -13.25 -13.07 5.19
C TRP A 349 -13.46 -11.60 5.52
N MET A 350 -12.67 -10.75 4.88
CA MET A 350 -12.72 -9.31 5.07
C MET A 350 -12.70 -8.61 3.72
N TYR A 351 -13.50 -7.57 3.62
CA TYR A 351 -13.32 -6.54 2.61
C TYR A 351 -12.96 -5.25 3.31
N ASP A 352 -12.09 -4.45 2.72
CA ASP A 352 -11.78 -3.12 3.25
C ASP A 352 -11.49 -2.14 2.10
N ILE A 353 -11.58 -0.86 2.43
CA ILE A 353 -11.46 0.21 1.44
C ILE A 353 -10.73 1.39 2.05
N ILE A 354 -9.88 2.03 1.25
CA ILE A 354 -9.28 3.34 1.54
C ILE A 354 -9.40 4.23 0.31
N HIS A 355 -9.33 5.54 0.51
CA HIS A 355 -8.88 6.42 -0.57
C HIS A 355 -7.38 6.24 -0.79
N ASN A 356 -6.90 6.47 -2.01
CA ASN A 356 -5.48 6.27 -2.37
C ASN A 356 -4.52 7.24 -1.64
N CYS A 357 -5.04 8.19 -0.84
CA CYS A 357 -4.25 8.98 0.10
C CYS A 357 -3.98 8.28 1.44
N GLY A 358 -4.70 7.19 1.75
CA GLY A 358 -4.70 6.47 3.02
C GLY A 358 -5.86 6.81 3.95
N CYS A 359 -6.66 7.83 3.62
CA CYS A 359 -7.81 8.26 4.43
C CYS A 359 -9.01 7.32 4.28
N TYR A 360 -9.99 7.49 5.19
CA TYR A 360 -11.31 6.87 5.14
C TYR A 360 -11.30 5.33 5.11
N HIS A 361 -10.45 4.71 5.93
CA HIS A 361 -10.35 3.27 6.02
C HIS A 361 -11.62 2.65 6.64
N LEU A 362 -12.42 1.96 5.82
CA LEU A 362 -13.61 1.23 6.27
C LEU A 362 -13.37 -0.28 6.18
N PHE A 363 -13.82 -1.00 7.19
CA PHE A 363 -13.86 -2.47 7.20
C PHE A 363 -15.28 -2.95 6.94
N ILE A 364 -15.43 -3.89 6.01
CA ILE A 364 -16.70 -4.49 5.60
C ILE A 364 -16.57 -6.01 5.82
N PRO A 365 -16.70 -6.48 7.08
CA PRO A 365 -16.51 -7.88 7.43
C PRO A 365 -17.53 -8.78 6.75
N ALA A 366 -17.10 -9.95 6.28
CA ALA A 366 -18.01 -11.04 5.97
C ALA A 366 -18.57 -11.64 7.27
N LEU A 367 -19.59 -12.49 7.16
CA LEU A 367 -20.29 -13.07 8.33
C LEU A 367 -19.37 -13.73 9.37
N ARG A 368 -18.21 -14.24 8.93
CA ARG A 368 -17.21 -14.93 9.78
C ARG A 368 -16.16 -14.02 10.40
N ALA A 369 -16.17 -12.73 10.10
CA ALA A 369 -15.26 -11.75 10.70
C ALA A 369 -15.98 -11.03 11.84
N VAL A 370 -15.76 -11.50 13.07
CA VAL A 370 -16.35 -10.90 14.27
C VAL A 370 -15.41 -9.81 14.80
N PRO A 371 -15.87 -8.56 14.99
CA PRO A 371 -15.06 -7.53 15.61
C PRO A 371 -14.63 -7.92 17.04
N ARG A 372 -13.35 -7.74 17.36
CA ARG A 372 -12.84 -7.87 18.72
C ARG A 372 -13.27 -6.66 19.56
N GLY A 373 -13.33 -6.85 20.88
CA GLY A 373 -13.46 -5.72 21.81
C GLY A 373 -12.30 -4.75 21.63
N GLN A 374 -12.61 -3.48 21.40
CA GLN A 374 -11.61 -2.45 21.16
C GLN A 374 -11.30 -1.71 22.47
N PRO A 375 -10.03 -1.33 22.72
CA PRO A 375 -9.67 -0.62 23.93
C PRO A 375 -10.29 0.79 23.91
N GLU A 376 -10.75 1.27 25.07
CA GLU A 376 -11.27 2.64 25.25
C GLU A 376 -10.11 3.64 25.30
N THR A 377 -9.42 3.83 24.17
CA THR A 377 -8.35 4.82 23.99
C THR A 377 -8.75 5.85 22.95
N LEU A 378 -7.96 6.92 22.83
CA LEU A 378 -8.12 7.90 21.75
C LEU A 378 -7.66 7.36 20.38
N GLU A 379 -6.98 6.22 20.32
CA GLU A 379 -6.45 5.69 19.06
C GLU A 379 -7.58 5.25 18.14
N GLU A 380 -7.42 5.50 16.84
CA GLU A 380 -8.37 5.03 15.85
C GLU A 380 -8.41 3.52 15.79
N THR A 381 -9.62 2.98 15.86
CA THR A 381 -9.89 1.55 15.83
C THR A 381 -10.50 1.14 14.48
N ALA A 382 -10.87 -0.13 14.33
CA ALA A 382 -11.55 -0.57 13.12
C ALA A 382 -12.98 -0.02 13.08
N PHE A 383 -13.29 0.75 12.04
CA PHE A 383 -14.62 1.29 11.79
C PHE A 383 -15.37 0.41 10.78
N VAL A 384 -16.54 -0.09 11.22
CA VAL A 384 -17.38 -1.02 10.46
C VAL A 384 -18.75 -0.37 10.23
N PRO A 385 -19.01 0.20 9.04
CA PRO A 385 -20.30 0.83 8.74
C PRO A 385 -21.37 -0.17 8.28
N GLN A 386 -20.97 -1.35 7.78
CA GLN A 386 -21.88 -2.44 7.41
C GLN A 386 -21.15 -3.80 7.40
N LEU A 387 -21.93 -4.88 7.43
CA LEU A 387 -21.46 -6.21 7.05
C LEU A 387 -21.46 -6.37 5.52
N ALA A 388 -20.62 -7.25 4.99
CA ALA A 388 -20.67 -7.62 3.57
C ALA A 388 -21.96 -8.40 3.27
N PRO A 389 -22.65 -8.11 2.15
CA PRO A 389 -23.80 -8.90 1.74
C PRO A 389 -23.36 -10.30 1.32
N GLU A 390 -24.21 -11.30 1.52
CA GLU A 390 -23.99 -12.64 0.99
C GLU A 390 -24.16 -12.64 -0.54
N LEU A 391 -23.21 -13.25 -1.23
CA LEU A 391 -23.22 -13.35 -2.69
C LEU A 391 -23.63 -14.74 -3.14
N GLN A 392 -24.43 -14.77 -4.20
CA GLN A 392 -24.62 -15.99 -4.98
C GLN A 392 -23.33 -16.32 -5.74
N PRO A 393 -23.06 -17.61 -6.04
CA PRO A 393 -21.92 -17.99 -6.87
C PRO A 393 -21.90 -17.21 -8.20
N GLY A 394 -20.75 -16.61 -8.53
CA GLY A 394 -20.57 -15.79 -9.73
C GLY A 394 -21.17 -14.37 -9.67
N ALA A 395 -21.74 -13.96 -8.54
CA ALA A 395 -22.10 -12.56 -8.32
C ALA A 395 -20.89 -11.74 -7.87
N HIS A 396 -20.89 -10.46 -8.24
CA HIS A 396 -19.85 -9.49 -7.87
C HIS A 396 -20.43 -8.45 -6.92
N LEU A 397 -19.65 -8.04 -5.92
CA LEU A 397 -20.04 -6.91 -5.07
C LEU A 397 -20.13 -5.64 -5.91
N THR A 398 -21.16 -4.85 -5.67
CA THR A 398 -21.29 -3.50 -6.23
C THR A 398 -20.98 -2.46 -5.17
N LEU A 399 -19.99 -1.62 -5.45
CA LEU A 399 -19.57 -0.51 -4.62
C LEU A 399 -20.27 0.76 -5.09
N ARG A 400 -21.20 1.26 -4.26
CA ARG A 400 -21.95 2.49 -4.51
C ARG A 400 -21.13 3.70 -4.07
N ILE A 401 -20.72 4.55 -5.00
CA ILE A 401 -19.78 5.65 -4.77
C ILE A 401 -20.44 7.00 -5.07
N ALA A 402 -20.28 7.95 -4.14
CA ALA A 402 -20.77 9.32 -4.29
C ALA A 402 -19.96 10.12 -5.33
N HIS A 403 -20.61 11.05 -6.03
CA HIS A 403 -19.91 12.07 -6.81
C HIS A 403 -19.11 13.00 -5.87
N THR A 404 -18.12 13.69 -6.44
CA THR A 404 -17.21 14.67 -5.84
C THR A 404 -16.29 14.12 -4.76
N THR A 405 -16.82 13.50 -3.70
CA THR A 405 -16.04 12.98 -2.56
C THR A 405 -15.47 11.58 -2.79
N HIS A 406 -16.06 10.86 -3.75
CA HIS A 406 -15.80 9.44 -4.00
C HIS A 406 -15.96 8.57 -2.75
N TYR A 407 -16.77 8.99 -1.78
CA TYR A 407 -17.05 8.17 -0.61
C TYR A 407 -17.90 6.96 -0.98
N LEU A 408 -17.55 5.82 -0.39
CA LEU A 408 -18.40 4.66 -0.40
C LEU A 408 -19.68 4.96 0.39
N GLN A 409 -20.83 4.74 -0.23
CA GLN A 409 -22.15 4.90 0.40
C GLN A 409 -22.79 3.56 0.76
N ARG A 410 -22.43 2.49 0.03
CA ARG A 410 -22.96 1.13 0.23
C ARG A 410 -22.11 0.06 -0.49
N VAL A 411 -22.05 -1.13 0.09
CA VAL A 411 -21.66 -2.36 -0.61
C VAL A 411 -22.91 -3.23 -0.79
N LEU A 412 -23.19 -3.59 -2.04
CA LEU A 412 -24.42 -4.27 -2.48
C LEU A 412 -24.10 -5.64 -3.10
N GLY A 413 -25.01 -6.61 -2.96
CA GLY A 413 -24.91 -7.91 -3.63
C GLY A 413 -25.31 -7.88 -5.11
N SER A 414 -25.91 -6.78 -5.57
CA SER A 414 -26.29 -6.56 -6.96
C SER A 414 -26.31 -5.06 -7.29
N PRO A 415 -26.06 -4.67 -8.56
CA PRO A 415 -26.16 -3.26 -8.97
C PRO A 415 -27.56 -2.68 -8.80
N THR A 416 -27.65 -1.36 -8.55
CA THR A 416 -28.93 -0.65 -8.50
C THR A 416 -29.38 -0.23 -9.89
N VAL A 417 -28.42 0.02 -10.79
CA VAL A 417 -28.67 0.35 -12.19
C VAL A 417 -28.01 -0.64 -13.14
N THR A 418 -28.68 -0.89 -14.28
CA THR A 418 -28.16 -1.76 -15.35
C THR A 418 -27.97 -1.03 -16.67
N ARG A 419 -28.61 0.13 -16.85
CA ARG A 419 -28.43 1.02 -17.99
C ARG A 419 -27.16 1.84 -17.71
N HIS A 420 -26.25 1.99 -18.68
CA HIS A 420 -24.94 2.67 -18.54
C HIS A 420 -23.83 1.85 -17.87
N THR A 421 -23.52 0.69 -18.46
CA THR A 421 -22.34 -0.11 -18.09
C THR A 421 -21.17 0.17 -19.02
N LEU A 422 -20.02 0.46 -18.44
CA LEU A 422 -18.72 0.53 -19.09
C LEU A 422 -17.86 -0.64 -18.59
N GLY A 423 -17.16 -1.29 -19.52
CA GLY A 423 -16.13 -2.27 -19.18
C GLY A 423 -14.84 -1.56 -18.79
N TYR A 424 -14.26 -1.88 -17.62
CA TYR A 424 -12.90 -1.44 -17.31
C TYR A 424 -11.86 -2.37 -17.94
N ARG A 425 -10.65 -1.83 -18.15
CA ARG A 425 -9.47 -2.58 -18.56
C ARG A 425 -8.68 -3.03 -17.33
N TRP A 426 -8.03 -4.17 -17.43
CA TRP A 426 -7.11 -4.66 -16.40
C TRP A 426 -5.70 -4.12 -16.62
N ALA A 427 -5.04 -3.73 -15.54
CA ALA A 427 -3.62 -3.40 -15.52
C ALA A 427 -2.97 -3.89 -14.23
N GLY A 428 -1.66 -4.15 -14.26
CA GLY A 428 -0.90 -4.43 -13.06
C GLY A 428 -0.57 -3.12 -12.33
N TYR A 429 -0.61 -3.10 -11.01
CA TYR A 429 -0.23 -1.90 -10.24
C TYR A 429 1.20 -1.43 -10.57
N ASP A 430 2.11 -2.36 -10.88
CA ASP A 430 3.47 -2.04 -11.27
C ASP A 430 3.58 -1.13 -12.52
N ASP A 431 2.55 -1.09 -13.37
CA ASP A 431 2.50 -0.19 -14.52
C ASP A 431 2.50 1.29 -14.08
N LEU A 432 1.88 1.61 -12.93
CA LEU A 432 1.86 2.96 -12.36
C LEU A 432 3.24 3.44 -11.93
N ARG A 433 4.16 2.52 -11.65
CA ARG A 433 5.52 2.84 -11.17
C ARG A 433 6.47 3.18 -12.31
N SER A 434 6.04 2.99 -13.55
CA SER A 434 6.82 3.35 -14.74
C SER A 434 5.87 3.53 -15.91
N LEU A 435 5.26 4.71 -16.06
CA LEU A 435 4.32 5.03 -17.13
C LEU A 435 5.06 5.59 -18.35
N PRO A 436 4.61 5.28 -19.58
CA PRO A 436 5.16 5.91 -20.79
C PRO A 436 4.88 7.42 -20.79
N THR A 437 5.82 8.20 -21.34
CA THR A 437 5.68 9.65 -21.54
C THR A 437 5.48 9.98 -23.03
N LEU A 438 4.90 11.15 -23.32
CA LEU A 438 4.58 11.56 -24.71
C LEU A 438 5.83 11.75 -25.60
N TYR A 439 6.96 12.16 -25.02
CA TYR A 439 8.21 12.43 -25.73
C TYR A 439 9.18 11.24 -25.75
N GLY A 440 8.71 10.05 -25.36
CA GLY A 440 9.53 8.86 -25.21
C GLY A 440 10.21 8.76 -23.84
N GLY A 441 10.53 7.53 -23.44
CA GLY A 441 10.97 7.21 -22.09
C GLY A 441 9.81 6.86 -21.17
N ARG A 442 10.10 6.78 -19.87
CA ARG A 442 9.15 6.39 -18.83
C ARG A 442 9.37 7.18 -17.56
N ARG A 443 8.31 7.35 -16.78
CA ARG A 443 8.34 8.05 -15.50
C ARG A 443 7.34 7.42 -14.53
N SER A 444 7.76 7.20 -13.29
CA SER A 444 6.86 6.76 -12.22
C SER A 444 5.73 7.78 -11.99
N LEU A 445 4.52 7.31 -11.67
CA LEU A 445 3.44 8.17 -11.17
C LEU A 445 3.81 8.80 -9.81
N PHE A 446 4.63 8.09 -9.03
CA PHE A 446 5.02 8.45 -7.67
C PHE A 446 6.43 9.05 -7.65
N LEU A 447 6.61 10.09 -6.84
CA LEU A 447 7.92 10.61 -6.47
C LEU A 447 8.67 9.63 -5.55
N SER A 448 9.94 9.91 -5.30
CA SER A 448 10.80 9.09 -4.43
C SER A 448 10.33 8.96 -2.98
N ASP A 449 9.41 9.81 -2.52
CA ASP A 449 8.77 9.74 -1.21
C ASP A 449 7.41 9.02 -1.25
N GLY A 450 7.06 8.39 -2.37
CA GLY A 450 5.82 7.65 -2.56
C GLY A 450 4.60 8.53 -2.83
N ILE A 451 4.75 9.85 -3.03
CA ILE A 451 3.63 10.77 -3.26
C ILE A 451 3.41 11.01 -4.76
N VAL A 452 2.15 11.09 -5.19
CA VAL A 452 1.81 11.56 -6.55
C VAL A 452 1.94 13.09 -6.60
N PRO A 453 2.80 13.64 -7.48
CA PRO A 453 3.02 15.09 -7.53
C PRO A 453 1.77 15.84 -7.96
N GLY A 454 1.53 17.00 -7.34
CA GLY A 454 0.36 17.84 -7.60
C GLY A 454 -0.91 17.38 -6.90
N SER A 455 -0.90 16.23 -6.22
CA SER A 455 -2.07 15.72 -5.49
C SER A 455 -2.19 16.24 -4.06
N GLU A 456 -1.34 17.16 -3.63
CA GLU A 456 -1.37 17.66 -2.26
C GLU A 456 -2.67 18.41 -1.93
N ARG A 457 -3.10 18.30 -0.67
CA ARG A 457 -4.34 18.90 -0.19
C ARG A 457 -4.09 20.06 0.76
N GLY A 458 -5.06 20.97 0.88
CA GLY A 458 -4.99 22.10 1.81
C GLY A 458 -4.87 21.66 3.27
N GLU A 459 -5.43 20.49 3.62
CA GLU A 459 -5.36 19.93 4.97
C GLU A 459 -3.92 19.71 5.47
N ARG A 460 -2.93 19.60 4.57
CA ARG A 460 -1.52 19.42 4.95
C ARG A 460 -0.99 20.49 5.90
N TYR A 461 -1.51 21.71 5.81
CA TYR A 461 -1.08 22.83 6.65
C TYR A 461 -1.63 22.76 8.08
N PHE A 462 -2.65 21.93 8.31
CA PHE A 462 -3.31 21.79 9.61
C PHE A 462 -3.11 20.41 10.22
N PHE A 463 -2.99 19.37 9.40
CA PHE A 463 -2.99 17.96 9.84
C PHE A 463 -1.58 17.40 10.05
N TRP A 464 -0.53 18.15 9.69
CA TRP A 464 0.87 17.78 9.94
C TRP A 464 1.22 17.41 11.40
N PRO A 465 0.56 17.92 12.46
CA PRO A 465 0.82 17.51 13.84
C PRO A 465 0.58 16.01 14.09
N MET A 466 -0.22 15.34 13.24
CA MET A 466 -0.46 13.90 13.31
C MET A 466 0.75 13.07 12.84
N GLY A 467 1.78 13.75 12.34
CA GLY A 467 3.04 13.16 11.91
C GLY A 467 2.99 12.49 10.54
N ILE A 468 1.92 12.70 9.78
CA ILE A 468 1.80 12.18 8.42
C ILE A 468 2.35 13.25 7.46
N PRO A 469 3.32 12.93 6.58
CA PRO A 469 3.82 13.88 5.59
C PRO A 469 2.79 14.05 4.47
N GLN A 470 2.48 15.30 4.08
CA GLN A 470 1.49 15.61 3.02
C GLN A 470 0.14 14.85 3.21
N PRO A 471 -0.59 15.04 4.34
CA PRO A 471 -1.94 14.50 4.50
C PRO A 471 -2.82 14.80 3.29
N GLY A 472 -3.57 13.79 2.84
CA GLY A 472 -4.51 13.89 1.71
C GLY A 472 -3.88 13.73 0.33
N ALA A 473 -2.56 13.78 0.20
CA ALA A 473 -1.89 13.49 -1.06
C ALA A 473 -1.98 11.99 -1.41
N MET A 474 -2.12 11.69 -2.70
CA MET A 474 -2.23 10.32 -3.21
C MET A 474 -0.89 9.59 -3.10
N ARG A 475 -0.93 8.28 -2.81
CA ARG A 475 0.26 7.52 -2.39
C ARG A 475 0.50 6.24 -3.16
N GLN A 476 1.76 5.84 -3.17
CA GLN A 476 2.22 4.54 -3.60
C GLN A 476 1.81 3.46 -2.59
N TRP A 477 1.61 2.23 -3.07
CA TRP A 477 1.40 1.06 -2.23
C TRP A 477 2.51 0.94 -1.18
N GLY A 478 2.12 0.59 0.05
CA GLY A 478 3.02 0.56 1.20
C GLY A 478 3.25 1.92 1.88
N HIS A 479 2.60 3.02 1.45
CA HIS A 479 2.77 4.34 2.06
C HIS A 479 1.48 4.91 2.67
N HIS A 480 0.44 4.10 2.82
CA HIS A 480 -0.86 4.53 3.31
C HIS A 480 -0.94 4.52 4.83
N ALA A 481 -0.74 5.68 5.46
CA ALA A 481 -1.12 5.92 6.85
C ALA A 481 -2.66 5.99 6.94
N THR A 482 -3.28 5.11 7.72
CA THR A 482 -4.75 4.99 7.81
C THR A 482 -5.32 5.43 9.17
N ALA A 483 -4.51 6.10 9.99
CA ALA A 483 -4.93 6.67 11.26
C ALA A 483 -4.18 7.99 11.54
N PHE A 484 -4.92 9.07 11.78
CA PHE A 484 -4.40 10.30 12.36
C PHE A 484 -4.06 10.14 13.85
N VAL A 485 -4.93 9.46 14.61
CA VAL A 485 -4.73 9.18 16.03
C VAL A 485 -4.31 7.71 16.22
N GLY A 486 -3.12 7.48 16.79
CA GLY A 486 -2.46 6.18 16.82
C GLY A 486 -1.42 6.04 15.70
N ARG A 487 -1.05 4.80 15.36
CA ARG A 487 -0.24 4.46 14.18
C ARG A 487 -0.83 3.22 13.53
N ARG A 488 -1.24 3.36 12.28
CA ARG A 488 -1.78 2.26 11.48
C ARG A 488 -1.42 2.45 10.02
N HIS A 489 -1.03 1.39 9.35
CA HIS A 489 -0.79 1.35 7.91
C HIS A 489 -1.75 0.39 7.23
N PHE A 490 -2.10 0.67 5.98
CA PHE A 490 -3.01 -0.20 5.24
C PHE A 490 -2.42 -1.60 5.01
N ASP A 491 -1.10 -1.69 4.84
CA ASP A 491 -0.32 -2.92 4.63
C ASP A 491 0.29 -3.48 5.93
N ASP A 492 -0.19 -3.05 7.10
CA ASP A 492 0.22 -3.66 8.37
C ASP A 492 -0.13 -5.16 8.36
N PRO A 493 0.84 -6.06 8.61
CA PRO A 493 0.65 -7.49 8.43
C PRO A 493 -0.39 -8.07 9.38
N ASP A 494 -0.58 -7.48 10.56
CA ASP A 494 -1.43 -7.96 11.65
C ASP A 494 -2.74 -7.16 11.79
N ILE A 495 -3.04 -6.23 10.87
CA ILE A 495 -4.17 -5.29 11.03
C ILE A 495 -5.52 -5.99 11.23
N LEU A 496 -5.77 -7.09 10.50
CA LEU A 496 -7.02 -7.81 10.63
C LEU A 496 -7.07 -8.63 11.92
N GLU A 497 -5.98 -9.31 12.28
CA GLU A 497 -5.89 -10.07 13.54
C GLU A 497 -6.08 -9.19 14.77
N ARG A 498 -5.57 -7.95 14.71
CA ARG A 498 -5.70 -6.96 15.79
C ARG A 498 -7.16 -6.60 16.09
N TYR A 499 -8.01 -6.51 15.07
CA TYR A 499 -9.37 -5.98 15.21
C TYR A 499 -10.48 -7.02 15.01
N PHE A 500 -10.19 -8.19 14.46
CA PHE A 500 -11.20 -9.18 14.11
C PHE A 500 -10.77 -10.59 14.51
N GLU A 501 -11.77 -11.41 14.77
CA GLU A 501 -11.65 -12.84 14.97
C GLU A 501 -12.34 -13.57 13.82
N LEU A 502 -11.64 -14.54 13.23
CA LEU A 502 -12.19 -15.47 12.27
C LEU A 502 -12.89 -16.60 13.00
N VAL A 503 -14.23 -16.62 12.94
CA VAL A 503 -15.00 -17.74 13.48
C VAL A 503 -15.13 -18.87 12.44
N PRO A 504 -14.98 -20.14 12.86
CA PRO A 504 -15.29 -21.28 12.01
C PRO A 504 -16.76 -21.24 11.59
N GLN A 505 -17.06 -21.69 10.38
CA GLN A 505 -18.45 -21.87 9.99
C GLN A 505 -19.06 -22.97 10.88
N PRO A 506 -20.24 -22.76 11.48
CA PRO A 506 -20.93 -23.87 12.12
C PRO A 506 -21.13 -24.96 11.07
N ALA A 507 -20.78 -26.20 11.41
CA ALA A 507 -21.05 -27.33 10.54
C ALA A 507 -22.53 -27.30 10.20
N MET A 508 -22.88 -27.22 8.92
CA MET A 508 -24.24 -27.48 8.49
C MET A 508 -24.58 -28.89 8.96
N GLU A 509 -25.42 -29.01 9.99
CA GLU A 509 -26.06 -30.27 10.31
C GLU A 509 -26.80 -30.70 9.04
N ALA A 510 -26.33 -31.79 8.44
CA ALA A 510 -27.02 -32.41 7.31
C ALA A 510 -28.38 -32.89 7.82
N HIS A 511 -29.44 -32.18 7.43
CA HIS A 511 -30.82 -32.64 7.58
C HIS A 511 -31.25 -33.47 6.38
#